data_AF-A0A956FF41-F1
#
_entry.id   AF-A0A956FF41-F1
#
_cell.length_a   1.000
_cell.length_b   1.000
_cell.length_c   1.000
_cell.angle_alpha   90.00
_cell.angle_beta   90.00
_cell.angle_gamma   90.00
#
_symmetry.space_group_name_H-M   'P 1'
#
loop_
_entity.id
_entity.type
_entity.pdbx_description
1 polymer ?
#
loop_
_entity_poly.entity_id
_entity_poly.type
_entity_poly.pdbx_seq_one_letter_code
_entity_poly.pdbx_strand_id
1 'polypeptide(L)'
;MSRCAPILLILAAGLALACSGATTGADAGDGDSGTSAEDTAGTGAASCGDGVRDEGEECDGVDLGTASCATIPGFVSGTLACTAACTFDVSACEGDPAAAIVRLNELTSEDIAEGPYVGGDAIELYNGGGAAADLAGWQISDDPEFADDKTYTFPTGSMLAPGGLLVLVQLDETTGTGDYPFGISGSNPETITLRDADGLVIDDVSFEGPDAAVSWCRLPDGDGPWQGCERTFGELNAQGEPPSCGDGMIGPGEDCDGADLGGVSDCVELDAALQGPVGCADDCSYDLGSCEGTPGMGVVLNELASSGNDEIELYNAGREAVDVSAWILTDDLSDPGDPYDPGADLEELVFAPGTVLQPGDFLVVVQGGGAGEHPFGLAATGDAVTLLTPGLVVVDFVAYGDGEAADSYCRLPDGPTGEWTAGCTPTFGDPNE
;
A
#
# COMPACT_ATOMS: atom_id res chain seq x y z
N MET A 1 51.68 21.07 17.38
CA MET A 1 52.92 20.58 18.02
C MET A 1 52.60 19.22 18.63
N SER A 2 52.96 18.12 17.94
CA SER A 2 53.79 17.00 18.43
C SER A 2 53.43 16.51 19.85
N ARG A 3 53.17 15.23 20.08
CA ARG A 3 54.17 14.16 19.91
C ARG A 3 53.55 12.76 19.75
N CYS A 4 53.92 12.09 18.66
CA CYS A 4 54.04 10.63 18.60
C CYS A 4 55.28 10.16 19.37
N ALA A 5 55.23 8.94 19.90
CA ALA A 5 56.41 8.10 20.14
C ALA A 5 56.00 6.60 20.13
N PRO A 6 56.92 5.69 19.76
CA PRO A 6 56.62 4.51 18.92
C PRO A 6 56.90 3.17 19.62
N ILE A 7 56.48 2.06 18.99
CA ILE A 7 57.02 0.72 19.25
C ILE A 7 57.53 0.12 17.93
N LEU A 8 58.70 -0.50 18.02
CA LEU A 8 59.64 -0.85 16.97
C LEU A 8 59.93 -2.36 16.98
N LEU A 9 60.11 -2.92 15.78
CA LEU A 9 60.78 -4.19 15.39
C LEU A 9 60.05 -5.50 15.74
N ILE A 10 60.00 -6.50 14.85
CA ILE A 10 61.14 -7.28 14.34
C ILE A 10 60.95 -7.75 12.87
N LEU A 11 62.03 -7.68 12.09
CA LEU A 11 62.24 -8.30 10.76
C LEU A 11 62.42 -9.82 10.85
N ALA A 12 61.91 -10.58 9.86
CA ALA A 12 62.56 -11.79 9.35
C ALA A 12 62.21 -12.03 7.87
N ALA A 13 63.23 -12.37 7.09
CA ALA A 13 63.25 -12.50 5.63
C ALA A 13 63.10 -13.96 5.15
N GLY A 14 62.78 -14.14 3.87
CA GLY A 14 63.03 -15.38 3.10
C GLY A 14 61.93 -15.69 2.07
N LEU A 15 62.02 -15.28 0.80
CA LEU A 15 62.77 -15.86 -0.34
C LEU A 15 61.88 -16.73 -1.28
N ALA A 16 61.66 -16.19 -2.49
CA ALA A 16 61.51 -16.80 -3.82
C ALA A 16 60.43 -17.87 -4.09
N LEU A 17 59.62 -17.65 -5.15
CA LEU A 17 59.90 -18.19 -6.49
C LEU A 17 59.01 -17.52 -7.56
N ALA A 18 59.62 -17.12 -8.67
CA ALA A 18 58.95 -16.62 -9.88
C ALA A 18 59.00 -17.68 -10.99
N CYS A 19 57.98 -17.72 -11.84
CA CYS A 19 58.00 -18.31 -13.18
C CYS A 19 56.99 -17.51 -14.03
N SER A 20 57.40 -16.53 -14.85
CA SER A 20 57.86 -16.58 -16.25
C SER A 20 56.91 -17.27 -17.25
N GLY A 21 56.51 -16.52 -18.29
CA GLY A 21 55.93 -17.04 -19.53
C GLY A 21 55.17 -16.01 -20.36
N ALA A 22 55.87 -15.13 -21.06
CA ALA A 22 55.33 -14.19 -22.06
C ALA A 22 55.01 -14.88 -23.41
N THR A 23 54.17 -14.27 -24.27
CA THR A 23 54.55 -13.80 -25.63
C THR A 23 53.41 -13.04 -26.35
N THR A 24 53.76 -11.85 -26.89
CA THR A 24 53.46 -11.25 -28.24
C THR A 24 52.02 -11.22 -28.78
N GLY A 25 51.51 -10.17 -29.43
CA GLY A 25 52.08 -8.97 -30.05
C GLY A 25 50.98 -8.24 -30.85
N ALA A 26 51.21 -6.97 -31.17
CA ALA A 26 50.31 -6.03 -31.84
C ALA A 26 50.12 -6.28 -33.35
N ASP A 27 49.00 -5.84 -33.94
CA ASP A 27 48.96 -4.82 -35.02
C ASP A 27 47.52 -4.36 -35.36
N ALA A 28 47.40 -3.15 -35.89
CA ALA A 28 46.19 -2.41 -36.25
C ALA A 28 45.73 -2.66 -37.70
N GLY A 29 44.47 -2.30 -38.04
CA GLY A 29 44.05 -2.13 -39.44
C GLY A 29 42.55 -2.16 -39.75
N ASP A 30 41.92 -0.98 -39.66
CA ASP A 30 40.92 -0.33 -40.54
C ASP A 30 40.15 -1.10 -41.66
N GLY A 31 38.83 -0.83 -41.80
CA GLY A 31 38.18 -0.61 -43.11
C GLY A 31 37.12 -1.59 -43.67
N ASP A 32 35.85 -1.28 -43.40
CA ASP A 32 34.67 -1.16 -44.30
C ASP A 32 33.94 -2.36 -45.00
N SER A 33 32.60 -2.28 -44.83
CA SER A 33 31.42 -2.65 -45.65
C SER A 33 31.15 -4.07 -46.20
N GLY A 34 29.94 -4.58 -45.90
CA GLY A 34 29.18 -5.44 -46.84
C GLY A 34 28.24 -6.51 -46.26
N THR A 35 26.98 -6.12 -46.00
CA THR A 35 25.71 -6.87 -46.27
C THR A 35 25.48 -8.31 -45.75
N SER A 36 24.56 -8.39 -44.78
CA SER A 36 23.36 -9.26 -44.68
C SER A 36 23.39 -10.68 -45.26
N ALA A 37 23.33 -11.69 -44.38
CA ALA A 37 22.19 -12.60 -44.23
C ALA A 37 22.56 -13.83 -43.35
N GLU A 38 21.71 -14.06 -42.35
CA GLU A 38 21.42 -15.36 -41.72
C GLU A 38 22.54 -16.07 -40.95
N ASP A 39 22.72 -15.66 -39.69
CA ASP A 39 23.01 -16.59 -38.60
C ASP A 39 22.39 -16.05 -37.31
N THR A 40 21.14 -16.40 -37.03
CA THR A 40 20.58 -16.24 -35.68
C THR A 40 21.16 -17.33 -34.79
N ALA A 41 22.45 -17.18 -34.46
CA ALA A 41 22.97 -17.64 -33.20
C ALA A 41 22.35 -16.75 -32.12
N GLY A 42 21.26 -17.23 -31.53
CA GLY A 42 20.69 -16.62 -30.34
C GLY A 42 21.77 -16.58 -29.27
N THR A 43 22.29 -15.38 -29.01
CA THR A 43 22.80 -15.05 -27.69
C THR A 43 21.60 -15.20 -26.75
N GLY A 44 21.51 -16.34 -26.06
CA GLY A 44 20.56 -16.53 -24.98
C GLY A 44 20.74 -15.38 -24.02
N ALA A 45 19.74 -14.50 -23.97
CA ALA A 45 19.68 -13.53 -22.91
C ALA A 45 19.49 -14.34 -21.63
N ALA A 46 20.38 -14.13 -20.65
CA ALA A 46 20.24 -14.66 -19.29
C ALA A 46 18.77 -14.50 -18.88
N SER A 47 18.09 -15.63 -18.77
CA SER A 47 16.63 -15.69 -18.69
C SER A 47 16.30 -16.54 -17.49
N CYS A 48 16.00 -15.87 -16.39
CA CYS A 48 15.63 -16.56 -15.17
C CYS A 48 14.51 -17.58 -15.38
N GLY A 49 14.75 -18.80 -14.92
CA GLY A 49 13.84 -19.95 -15.03
C GLY A 49 14.06 -20.81 -16.26
N ASP A 50 15.20 -20.72 -16.94
CA ASP A 50 15.54 -21.58 -18.09
C ASP A 50 16.21 -22.91 -17.70
N GLY A 51 16.51 -23.07 -16.40
CA GLY A 51 17.11 -24.23 -15.78
C GLY A 51 18.64 -24.24 -15.79
N VAL A 52 19.29 -23.16 -16.21
CA VAL A 52 20.74 -23.00 -16.22
C VAL A 52 21.12 -21.68 -15.57
N ARG A 53 22.01 -21.71 -14.58
CA ARG A 53 22.58 -20.47 -14.04
C ARG A 53 23.46 -19.75 -15.06
N ASP A 54 23.00 -18.61 -15.53
CA ASP A 54 23.74 -17.70 -16.41
C ASP A 54 24.56 -16.66 -15.64
N GLU A 55 25.43 -15.93 -16.35
CA GLU A 55 26.23 -14.86 -15.77
C GLU A 55 25.33 -13.71 -15.27
N GLY A 56 25.25 -13.55 -13.95
CA GLY A 56 24.40 -12.54 -13.29
C GLY A 56 23.29 -13.13 -12.41
N GLU A 57 23.09 -14.45 -12.43
CA GLU A 57 22.08 -15.14 -11.60
C GLU A 57 22.71 -15.81 -10.37
N GLU A 58 22.03 -15.75 -9.21
CA GLU A 58 22.46 -16.47 -8.01
C GLU A 58 22.04 -17.95 -8.03
N CYS A 59 20.90 -18.23 -8.68
CA CYS A 59 20.25 -19.52 -8.85
C CYS A 59 19.35 -19.50 -10.09
N ASP A 60 18.97 -20.66 -10.64
CA ASP A 60 17.90 -20.76 -11.65
C ASP A 60 16.98 -21.96 -11.34
N GLY A 61 15.74 -21.67 -10.94
CA GLY A 61 14.74 -22.69 -10.64
C GLY A 61 15.21 -23.67 -9.55
N VAL A 62 15.64 -24.86 -9.97
CA VAL A 62 16.18 -25.90 -9.06
C VAL A 62 17.71 -25.98 -9.07
N ASP A 63 18.38 -25.28 -9.99
CA ASP A 63 19.84 -25.15 -10.04
C ASP A 63 20.31 -24.08 -9.05
N LEU A 64 20.48 -24.49 -7.80
CA LEU A 64 21.07 -23.70 -6.71
C LEU A 64 22.60 -23.83 -6.67
N GLY A 65 23.20 -24.63 -7.56
CA GLY A 65 24.62 -24.96 -7.53
C GLY A 65 25.08 -25.69 -6.28
N THR A 66 26.07 -25.10 -5.60
CA THR A 66 26.58 -25.60 -4.32
C THR A 66 25.92 -24.93 -3.13
N ALA A 67 24.99 -23.99 -3.37
CA ALA A 67 24.31 -23.28 -2.30
C ALA A 67 23.26 -24.17 -1.63
N SER A 68 23.15 -24.01 -0.32
CA SER A 68 22.10 -24.56 0.52
C SER A 68 21.89 -23.57 1.67
N CYS A 69 20.83 -23.72 2.46
CA CYS A 69 20.66 -22.87 3.64
C CYS A 69 21.91 -22.86 4.53
N ALA A 70 22.58 -24.00 4.72
CA ALA A 70 23.80 -24.09 5.52
C ALA A 70 25.02 -23.34 4.95
N THR A 71 24.98 -22.88 3.70
CA THR A 71 26.04 -22.07 3.08
C THR A 71 25.69 -20.58 3.02
N ILE A 72 24.43 -20.22 3.30
CA ILE A 72 24.01 -18.82 3.43
C ILE A 72 24.29 -18.38 4.87
N PRO A 73 25.01 -17.27 5.10
CA PRO A 73 25.25 -16.77 6.45
C PRO A 73 23.95 -16.62 7.26
N GLY A 74 23.99 -17.02 8.53
CA GLY A 74 22.83 -16.97 9.43
C GLY A 74 21.97 -18.23 9.46
N PHE A 75 22.08 -19.14 8.48
CA PHE A 75 21.27 -20.36 8.40
C PHE A 75 22.10 -21.64 8.57
N VAL A 76 21.50 -22.67 9.18
CA VAL A 76 22.15 -23.98 9.44
C VAL A 76 21.42 -25.14 8.79
N SER A 77 20.13 -24.99 8.49
CA SER A 77 19.32 -26.05 7.90
C SER A 77 18.13 -25.48 7.13
N GLY A 78 17.19 -26.31 6.69
CA GLY A 78 16.04 -25.92 5.90
C GLY A 78 16.19 -26.17 4.40
N THR A 79 15.29 -25.58 3.62
CA THR A 79 15.23 -25.74 2.15
C THR A 79 15.47 -24.40 1.49
N LEU A 80 16.57 -24.28 0.73
CA LEU A 80 16.86 -23.10 -0.08
C LEU A 80 16.10 -23.23 -1.39
N ALA A 81 15.49 -22.15 -1.86
CA ALA A 81 14.82 -22.09 -3.16
C ALA A 81 15.37 -20.94 -4.00
N CYS A 82 14.84 -20.80 -5.21
CA CYS A 82 15.19 -19.73 -6.14
C CYS A 82 13.94 -18.92 -6.49
N THR A 83 14.02 -17.60 -6.42
CA THR A 83 12.92 -16.71 -6.79
C THR A 83 12.75 -16.64 -8.32
N ALA A 84 11.63 -16.07 -8.78
CA ALA A 84 11.43 -15.74 -10.20
C ALA A 84 12.35 -14.62 -10.72
N ALA A 85 13.12 -13.99 -9.83
CA ALA A 85 14.14 -12.99 -10.13
C ALA A 85 15.57 -13.56 -10.08
N CYS A 86 15.73 -14.88 -9.92
CA CYS A 86 17.01 -15.58 -9.87
C CYS A 86 17.94 -15.16 -8.73
N THR A 87 17.31 -14.82 -7.62
CA THR A 87 17.94 -14.60 -6.30
C THR A 87 17.55 -15.73 -5.36
N PHE A 88 18.36 -15.99 -4.34
CA PHE A 88 18.05 -17.02 -3.35
C PHE A 88 16.79 -16.68 -2.53
N ASP A 89 15.87 -17.63 -2.44
CA ASP A 89 14.75 -17.59 -1.50
C ASP A 89 15.12 -18.36 -0.23
N VAL A 90 15.35 -17.61 0.85
CA VAL A 90 15.74 -18.13 2.17
C VAL A 90 14.54 -18.29 3.13
N SER A 91 13.31 -18.08 2.68
CA SER A 91 12.11 -18.11 3.53
C SER A 91 11.87 -19.45 4.24
N ALA A 92 12.38 -20.55 3.67
CA ALA A 92 12.32 -21.90 4.25
C ALA A 92 13.65 -22.38 4.85
N CYS A 93 14.61 -21.48 5.04
CA CYS A 93 15.85 -21.76 5.76
C CYS A 93 15.66 -21.59 7.27
N GLU A 94 16.28 -22.48 8.05
CA GLU A 94 16.29 -22.44 9.51
C GLU A 94 17.59 -21.82 10.01
N GLY A 95 17.47 -20.73 10.78
CA GLY A 95 18.59 -19.98 11.35
C GLY A 95 19.43 -20.79 12.34
N ASP A 96 20.72 -20.48 12.47
CA ASP A 96 21.49 -20.95 13.63
C ASP A 96 20.95 -20.25 14.88
N PRO A 97 20.39 -20.96 15.87
CA PRO A 97 19.99 -20.32 17.12
C PRO A 97 21.18 -19.72 17.90
N ALA A 98 22.42 -19.97 17.46
CA ALA A 98 23.64 -19.39 18.01
C ALA A 98 24.35 -18.38 17.06
N ALA A 99 23.78 -18.03 15.90
CA ALA A 99 24.30 -16.95 15.05
C ALA A 99 23.62 -15.61 15.37
N ALA A 100 24.29 -14.53 14.99
CA ALA A 100 23.64 -13.23 14.85
C ALA A 100 22.86 -13.20 13.52
N ILE A 101 21.68 -12.57 13.53
CA ILE A 101 20.84 -12.38 12.33
C ILE A 101 20.45 -10.91 12.35
N VAL A 102 21.24 -10.08 11.69
CA VAL A 102 21.05 -8.62 11.66
C VAL A 102 20.30 -8.26 10.40
N ARG A 103 19.23 -7.47 10.54
CA ARG A 103 18.36 -7.03 9.45
C ARG A 103 18.00 -5.56 9.61
N LEU A 104 17.64 -4.92 8.50
CA LEU A 104 16.96 -3.63 8.52
C LEU A 104 15.58 -3.83 9.16
N ASN A 105 15.18 -2.94 10.07
CA ASN A 105 13.98 -3.15 10.90
C ASN A 105 12.96 -2.02 10.81
N GLU A 106 13.39 -0.77 10.78
CA GLU A 106 12.52 0.42 10.78
C GLU A 106 13.22 1.58 10.03
N LEU A 107 12.47 2.37 9.26
CA LEU A 107 12.95 3.52 8.48
C LEU A 107 12.01 4.73 8.62
N THR A 108 12.56 5.94 8.63
CA THR A 108 11.80 7.20 8.47
C THR A 108 12.58 8.20 7.61
N SER A 109 11.89 8.92 6.73
CA SER A 109 12.41 10.07 5.97
C SER A 109 11.97 11.41 6.55
N GLU A 110 11.21 11.39 7.65
CA GLU A 110 10.87 12.59 8.40
C GLU A 110 11.79 12.80 9.59
N ASP A 111 12.04 14.09 9.88
CA ASP A 111 12.74 14.53 11.07
C ASP A 111 12.05 14.00 12.35
N ILE A 112 12.84 13.38 13.23
CA ILE A 112 12.39 12.98 14.56
C ILE A 112 12.43 14.21 15.47
N ALA A 113 11.27 14.69 15.90
CA ALA A 113 11.15 15.94 16.66
C ALA A 113 11.60 15.84 18.13
N GLU A 114 11.43 14.68 18.76
CA GLU A 114 11.69 14.48 20.20
C GLU A 114 12.38 13.14 20.50
N GLY A 115 12.98 13.04 21.69
CA GLY A 115 13.58 11.81 22.17
C GLY A 115 15.09 11.70 21.91
N PRO A 116 15.67 10.52 22.17
CA PRO A 116 17.12 10.30 22.08
C PRO A 116 17.64 10.29 20.63
N TYR A 117 16.75 10.14 19.65
CA TYR A 117 17.05 10.06 18.22
C TYR A 117 16.62 11.32 17.46
N VAL A 118 16.45 12.44 18.16
CA VAL A 118 16.10 13.73 17.55
C VAL A 118 17.10 14.10 16.44
N GLY A 119 16.59 14.40 15.25
CA GLY A 119 17.41 14.65 14.07
C GLY A 119 16.64 14.41 12.78
N GLY A 120 17.38 14.22 11.68
CA GLY A 120 16.81 13.91 10.37
C GLY A 120 16.34 12.45 10.25
N ASP A 121 16.35 11.96 9.02
CA ASP A 121 16.00 10.59 8.64
C ASP A 121 16.63 9.54 9.58
N ALA A 122 15.97 8.41 9.83
CA ALA A 122 16.51 7.37 10.69
C ALA A 122 16.34 5.95 10.12
N ILE A 123 17.30 5.09 10.46
CA ILE A 123 17.38 3.69 10.06
C ILE A 123 17.64 2.85 11.31
N GLU A 124 16.86 1.79 11.51
CA GLU A 124 17.07 0.83 12.59
C GLU A 124 17.53 -0.52 12.09
N LEU A 125 18.50 -1.11 12.80
CA LEU A 125 18.88 -2.50 12.70
C LEU A 125 18.36 -3.31 13.88
N TYR A 126 17.87 -4.51 13.62
CA TYR A 126 17.51 -5.49 14.63
C TYR A 126 18.34 -6.76 14.49
N ASN A 127 18.82 -7.30 15.62
CA ASN A 127 19.45 -8.61 15.67
C ASN A 127 18.47 -9.67 16.21
N GLY A 128 17.76 -10.36 15.31
CA GLY A 128 16.86 -11.47 15.64
C GLY A 128 17.59 -12.79 16.00
N GLY A 129 18.92 -12.81 15.89
CA GLY A 129 19.74 -13.97 16.18
C GLY A 129 20.01 -14.20 17.68
N GLY A 130 20.53 -15.37 18.02
CA GLY A 130 20.86 -15.74 19.40
C GLY A 130 22.27 -15.36 19.88
N ALA A 131 23.11 -14.76 19.02
CA ALA A 131 24.44 -14.28 19.37
C ALA A 131 24.64 -12.79 19.04
N ALA A 132 25.60 -12.15 19.71
CA ALA A 132 25.95 -10.76 19.45
C ALA A 132 26.63 -10.63 18.08
N ALA A 133 26.19 -9.68 17.26
CA ALA A 133 26.81 -9.32 15.99
C ALA A 133 27.98 -8.37 16.21
N ASP A 134 29.12 -8.62 15.56
CA ASP A 134 30.18 -7.63 15.39
C ASP A 134 29.96 -6.95 14.04
N LEU A 135 29.55 -5.68 14.09
CA LEU A 135 29.23 -4.88 12.91
C LEU A 135 30.46 -4.13 12.40
N ALA A 136 31.65 -4.28 13.01
CA ALA A 136 32.82 -3.52 12.59
C ALA A 136 33.11 -3.68 11.09
N GLY A 137 33.08 -2.56 10.35
CA GLY A 137 33.31 -2.52 8.91
C GLY A 137 32.10 -2.86 8.05
N TRP A 138 30.95 -3.24 8.62
CA TRP A 138 29.68 -3.33 7.89
C TRP A 138 29.31 -1.97 7.31
N GLN A 139 28.44 -1.95 6.31
CA GLN A 139 28.09 -0.75 5.57
C GLN A 139 26.58 -0.66 5.26
N ILE A 140 26.06 0.57 5.26
CA ILE A 140 24.69 0.91 4.82
C ILE A 140 24.78 2.03 3.79
N SER A 141 24.01 1.91 2.70
CA SER A 141 23.92 2.93 1.64
C SER A 141 22.56 2.91 0.93
N ASP A 142 22.15 4.08 0.43
CA ASP A 142 21.09 4.31 -0.56
C ASP A 142 21.59 4.19 -2.01
N ASP A 143 22.91 4.08 -2.20
CA ASP A 143 23.57 4.04 -3.50
C ASP A 143 24.08 2.61 -3.80
N PRO A 144 23.63 1.97 -4.89
CA PRO A 144 24.10 0.63 -5.26
C PRO A 144 25.61 0.57 -5.57
N GLU A 145 26.26 1.69 -5.87
CA GLU A 145 27.72 1.76 -6.04
C GLU A 145 28.47 1.86 -4.71
N PHE A 146 27.78 2.14 -3.60
CA PHE A 146 28.36 2.39 -2.27
C PHE A 146 29.51 3.40 -2.31
N ALA A 147 29.26 4.56 -2.92
CA ALA A 147 30.21 5.67 -2.92
C ALA A 147 30.52 6.12 -1.48
N ASP A 148 31.77 6.53 -1.21
CA ASP A 148 32.24 6.88 0.14
C ASP A 148 31.42 8.00 0.80
N ASP A 149 30.88 8.93 0.02
CA ASP A 149 30.03 10.04 0.48
C ASP A 149 28.54 9.67 0.61
N LYS A 150 28.18 8.45 0.22
CA LYS A 150 26.82 7.87 0.29
C LYS A 150 26.76 6.62 1.16
N THR A 151 27.83 6.33 1.89
CA THR A 151 27.95 5.08 2.64
C THR A 151 28.32 5.35 4.09
N TYR A 152 27.53 4.81 5.01
CA TYR A 152 27.93 4.69 6.41
C TYR A 152 28.72 3.41 6.61
N THR A 153 29.86 3.50 7.31
CA THR A 153 30.66 2.32 7.67
C THR A 153 30.78 2.23 9.19
N PHE A 154 30.33 1.12 9.75
CA PHE A 154 30.31 0.91 11.20
C PHE A 154 31.73 0.90 11.78
N PRO A 155 32.00 1.67 12.85
CA PRO A 155 33.33 1.74 13.44
C PRO A 155 33.70 0.44 14.16
N THR A 156 35.01 0.24 14.41
CA THR A 156 35.50 -0.90 15.19
C THR A 156 34.89 -0.93 16.60
N GLY A 157 34.42 -2.10 17.02
CA GLY A 157 33.80 -2.30 18.33
C GLY A 157 32.29 -2.08 18.34
N SER A 158 31.67 -1.86 17.18
CA SER A 158 30.21 -1.83 17.03
C SER A 158 29.65 -3.22 17.26
N MET A 159 29.00 -3.43 18.40
CA MET A 159 28.42 -4.71 18.77
C MET A 159 26.91 -4.57 18.93
N LEU A 160 26.15 -5.46 18.30
CA LEU A 160 24.69 -5.54 18.46
C LEU A 160 24.32 -6.84 19.20
N ALA A 161 23.79 -6.72 20.41
CA ALA A 161 23.44 -7.88 21.23
C ALA A 161 22.30 -8.72 20.59
N PRO A 162 22.11 -10.00 21.00
CA PRO A 162 20.90 -10.76 20.65
C PRO A 162 19.64 -10.00 21.09
N GLY A 163 18.66 -9.88 20.20
CA GLY A 163 17.45 -9.08 20.41
C GLY A 163 17.71 -7.57 20.56
N GLY A 164 18.92 -7.12 20.20
CA GLY A 164 19.30 -5.72 20.29
C GLY A 164 18.84 -4.93 19.07
N LEU A 165 18.54 -3.66 19.31
CA LEU A 165 18.14 -2.67 18.31
C LEU A 165 19.23 -1.58 18.23
N LEU A 166 19.50 -1.10 17.04
CA LEU A 166 20.47 -0.03 16.78
C LEU A 166 19.89 0.97 15.79
N VAL A 167 19.60 2.17 16.29
CA VAL A 167 19.11 3.29 15.51
C VAL A 167 20.29 4.15 15.06
N LEU A 168 20.31 4.48 13.77
CA LEU A 168 21.21 5.43 13.14
C LEU A 168 20.38 6.62 12.66
N VAL A 169 20.87 7.83 12.88
CA VAL A 169 20.20 9.07 12.46
C VAL A 169 21.05 9.77 11.39
N GLN A 170 20.42 10.42 10.43
CA GLN A 170 21.12 11.18 9.39
C GLN A 170 22.05 12.23 10.01
N LEU A 171 23.23 12.38 9.42
CA LEU A 171 24.20 13.40 9.78
C LEU A 171 23.71 14.78 9.33
N ASP A 172 23.41 15.64 10.30
CA ASP A 172 23.28 17.07 10.03
C ASP A 172 24.68 17.68 9.87
N GLU A 173 25.05 18.03 8.64
CA GLU A 173 26.35 18.63 8.32
C GLU A 173 26.58 20.00 8.98
N THR A 174 25.51 20.70 9.35
CA THR A 174 25.60 22.03 9.98
C THR A 174 26.03 21.92 11.44
N THR A 175 25.48 20.96 12.15
CA THR A 175 25.77 20.71 13.58
C THR A 175 26.87 19.68 13.79
N GLY A 176 27.11 18.83 12.79
CA GLY A 176 28.04 17.69 12.85
C GLY A 176 27.53 16.57 13.75
N THR A 177 26.21 16.47 13.96
CA THR A 177 25.58 15.42 14.78
C THR A 177 24.78 14.46 13.92
N GLY A 178 24.82 13.17 14.26
CA GLY A 178 24.22 12.08 13.50
C GLY A 178 25.27 11.06 13.07
N ASP A 179 24.86 10.09 12.25
CA ASP A 179 25.62 8.89 11.92
C ASP A 179 25.96 8.81 10.43
N TYR A 180 24.95 8.75 9.56
CA TYR A 180 25.12 8.42 8.14
C TYR A 180 25.00 9.63 7.21
N PRO A 181 25.70 9.66 6.06
CA PRO A 181 25.91 10.89 5.27
C PRO A 181 24.87 11.14 4.16
N PHE A 182 23.85 10.28 4.03
CA PHE A 182 22.84 10.35 2.98
C PHE A 182 21.45 10.59 3.57
N GLY A 183 20.43 10.76 2.73
CA GLY A 183 19.05 10.92 3.17
C GLY A 183 18.14 9.92 2.52
N ILE A 184 16.96 9.77 3.10
CA ILE A 184 15.90 8.89 2.66
C ILE A 184 14.87 9.73 1.91
N SER A 185 14.48 9.32 0.72
CA SER A 185 13.53 10.07 -0.10
C SER A 185 12.10 9.85 0.38
N GLY A 186 11.49 10.88 0.95
CA GLY A 186 10.05 10.89 1.26
C GLY A 186 9.12 11.06 0.04
N SER A 187 9.62 10.93 -1.19
CA SER A 187 8.80 11.20 -2.40
C SER A 187 9.12 10.35 -3.63
N ASN A 188 10.30 9.74 -3.72
CA ASN A 188 10.67 8.89 -4.84
C ASN A 188 10.96 7.47 -4.34
N PRO A 189 10.81 6.44 -5.19
CA PRO A 189 11.25 5.10 -4.86
C PRO A 189 12.75 5.07 -4.56
N GLU A 190 13.14 4.31 -3.55
CA GLU A 190 14.54 4.18 -3.12
C GLU A 190 14.82 2.77 -2.60
N THR A 191 16.10 2.43 -2.43
CA THR A 191 16.51 1.15 -1.84
C THR A 191 17.66 1.37 -0.87
N ILE A 192 17.48 0.92 0.38
CA ILE A 192 18.54 0.91 1.39
C ILE A 192 19.13 -0.49 1.44
N THR A 193 20.46 -0.59 1.34
CA THR A 193 21.19 -1.86 1.35
C THR A 193 22.14 -1.94 2.55
N LEU A 194 22.05 -3.03 3.31
CA LEU A 194 22.97 -3.40 4.37
C LEU A 194 23.92 -4.49 3.85
N ARG A 195 25.24 -4.28 3.99
CA ARG A 195 26.25 -5.29 3.68
C ARG A 195 27.27 -5.47 4.80
N ASP A 196 27.86 -6.66 4.88
CA ASP A 196 28.91 -6.96 5.85
C ASP A 196 30.27 -6.36 5.45
N ALA A 197 31.28 -6.58 6.29
CA ALA A 197 32.63 -6.06 6.09
C ALA A 197 33.37 -6.66 4.87
N ASP A 198 32.92 -7.82 4.38
CA ASP A 198 33.44 -8.47 3.17
C ASP A 198 32.67 -8.05 1.90
N GLY A 199 31.61 -7.24 2.06
CA GLY A 199 30.79 -6.68 1.00
C GLY A 199 29.60 -7.55 0.60
N LEU A 200 29.30 -8.61 1.35
CA LEU A 200 28.12 -9.44 1.12
C LEU A 200 26.86 -8.67 1.57
N VAL A 201 25.86 -8.58 0.69
CA VAL A 201 24.55 -8.02 1.04
C VAL A 201 23.88 -8.93 2.07
N ILE A 202 23.52 -8.35 3.21
CA ILE A 202 22.88 -9.04 4.33
C ILE A 202 21.36 -8.82 4.31
N ASP A 203 20.93 -7.60 3.99
CA ASP A 203 19.52 -7.25 3.86
C ASP A 203 19.38 -6.01 2.98
N ASP A 204 18.22 -5.86 2.35
CA ASP A 204 17.84 -4.67 1.61
C ASP A 204 16.34 -4.41 1.75
N VAL A 205 15.95 -3.18 1.46
CA VAL A 205 14.54 -2.78 1.41
C VAL A 205 14.36 -1.74 0.32
N SER A 206 13.43 -2.04 -0.58
CA SER A 206 12.88 -1.09 -1.55
C SER A 206 11.50 -0.63 -1.09
N PHE A 207 11.23 0.67 -1.21
CA PHE A 207 9.97 1.29 -0.79
C PHE A 207 9.65 2.47 -1.71
N GLU A 208 8.37 2.85 -1.77
CA GLU A 208 7.97 4.11 -2.38
C GLU A 208 8.20 5.22 -1.35
N GLY A 209 8.66 6.40 -1.79
CA GLY A 209 9.07 7.43 -0.85
C GLY A 209 8.05 7.79 0.25
N PRO A 210 6.75 7.93 -0.07
CA PRO A 210 5.72 8.19 0.95
C PRO A 210 5.58 7.10 2.04
N ASP A 211 5.93 5.85 1.73
CA ASP A 211 5.82 4.73 2.68
C ASP A 211 6.76 4.93 3.88
N ALA A 212 7.93 5.53 3.63
CA ALA A 212 8.93 5.82 4.66
C ALA A 212 8.76 7.19 5.31
N ALA A 213 7.69 7.96 5.02
CA ALA A 213 7.51 9.29 5.60
C ALA A 213 7.48 9.25 7.14
N VAL A 214 6.50 8.55 7.72
CA VAL A 214 6.32 8.47 9.17
C VAL A 214 7.14 7.33 9.79
N SER A 215 6.84 6.09 9.42
CA SER A 215 7.68 4.93 9.73
C SER A 215 7.31 3.73 8.86
N TRP A 216 8.33 3.11 8.28
CA TRP A 216 8.21 1.87 7.50
C TRP A 216 8.97 0.76 8.22
N CYS A 217 8.32 -0.35 8.53
CA CYS A 217 8.80 -1.28 9.54
C CYS A 217 8.58 -2.75 9.17
N ARG A 218 9.44 -3.63 9.66
CA ARG A 218 9.21 -5.08 9.64
C ARG A 218 8.36 -5.52 10.82
N LEU A 219 7.24 -6.21 10.53
CA LEU A 219 6.34 -6.73 11.57
C LEU A 219 5.98 -8.19 11.30
N PRO A 220 6.43 -9.16 12.13
CA PRO A 220 7.29 -8.98 13.33
C PRO A 220 8.72 -8.50 13.01
N ASP A 221 9.44 -7.98 14.00
CA ASP A 221 10.82 -7.48 13.84
C ASP A 221 11.76 -8.47 13.15
N GLY A 222 12.59 -7.96 12.25
CA GLY A 222 13.57 -8.71 11.47
C GLY A 222 12.96 -9.59 10.37
N ASP A 223 11.99 -10.44 10.68
CA ASP A 223 11.54 -11.47 9.71
C ASP A 223 10.18 -11.16 9.07
N GLY A 224 9.48 -10.13 9.52
CA GLY A 224 8.19 -9.72 8.99
C GLY A 224 8.26 -9.01 7.65
N PRO A 225 7.12 -8.95 6.92
CA PRO A 225 6.96 -8.06 5.79
C PRO A 225 7.10 -6.59 6.23
N TRP A 226 7.61 -5.78 5.31
CA TRP A 226 7.61 -4.33 5.46
C TRP A 226 6.20 -3.76 5.29
N GLN A 227 5.85 -2.82 6.15
CA GLN A 227 4.57 -2.09 6.14
C GLN A 227 4.68 -0.83 7.01
N GLY A 228 3.69 0.06 6.93
CA GLY A 228 3.62 1.22 7.82
C GLY A 228 3.40 0.80 9.26
N CYS A 229 4.03 1.50 10.20
CA CYS A 229 3.85 1.21 11.63
C CYS A 229 4.00 2.43 12.55
N GLU A 230 3.78 2.22 13.86
CA GLU A 230 4.08 3.23 14.87
C GLU A 230 5.60 3.46 14.91
N ARG A 231 6.03 4.72 15.02
CA ARG A 231 7.45 5.04 15.15
C ARG A 231 8.00 4.50 16.48
N THR A 232 8.82 3.45 16.43
CA THR A 232 9.26 2.67 17.60
C THR A 232 10.77 2.63 17.81
N PHE A 233 11.55 3.41 17.07
CA PHE A 233 13.01 3.48 17.18
C PHE A 233 13.56 3.28 18.59
N GLY A 234 14.37 2.24 18.76
CA GLY A 234 15.00 1.81 20.01
C GLY A 234 14.19 0.80 20.82
N GLU A 235 12.97 0.48 20.40
CA GLU A 235 12.07 -0.54 20.96
C GLU A 235 11.59 -1.50 19.85
N LEU A 236 10.97 -2.63 20.22
CA LEU A 236 10.45 -3.55 19.22
C LEU A 236 9.29 -2.92 18.45
N ASN A 237 9.26 -3.16 17.14
CA ASN A 237 8.21 -2.68 16.26
C ASN A 237 6.85 -3.15 16.75
N ALA A 238 5.91 -2.23 16.74
CA ALA A 238 4.51 -2.54 16.97
C ALA A 238 3.70 -2.08 15.76
N GLN A 239 2.70 -2.87 15.40
CA GLN A 239 1.54 -2.27 14.76
C GLN A 239 1.05 -1.20 15.72
N GLY A 240 0.90 0.03 15.25
CA GLY A 240 0.32 1.06 16.10
C GLY A 240 -1.03 0.61 16.65
N GLU A 241 -1.51 1.24 17.73
CA GLU A 241 -2.97 1.28 17.84
C GLU A 241 -3.49 1.78 16.48
N PRO A 242 -4.53 1.14 15.91
CA PRO A 242 -5.03 1.53 14.60
C PRO A 242 -5.18 3.05 14.58
N PRO A 243 -4.68 3.72 13.52
CA PRO A 243 -4.49 5.16 13.50
C PRO A 243 -5.63 5.89 14.21
N SER A 244 -5.30 6.65 15.25
CA SER A 244 -6.30 7.47 15.91
C SER A 244 -6.42 8.75 15.10
N CYS A 245 -7.53 8.93 14.40
CA CYS A 245 -7.81 10.17 13.71
C CYS A 245 -7.53 11.39 14.59
N GLY A 246 -6.82 12.36 14.06
CA GLY A 246 -6.57 13.66 14.67
C GLY A 246 -5.17 13.82 15.28
N ASP A 247 -4.19 13.03 14.85
CA ASP A 247 -2.78 13.19 15.27
C ASP A 247 -2.02 14.24 14.43
N GLY A 248 -2.63 14.71 13.35
CA GLY A 248 -2.16 15.75 12.45
C GLY A 248 -1.37 15.26 11.25
N MET A 249 -1.28 13.95 10.98
CA MET A 249 -0.59 13.37 9.84
C MET A 249 -1.43 12.27 9.18
N ILE A 250 -1.48 12.24 7.85
CA ILE A 250 -2.20 11.19 7.11
C ILE A 250 -1.31 9.95 6.99
N GLY A 251 -1.68 8.88 7.70
CA GLY A 251 -1.02 7.59 7.71
C GLY A 251 -1.54 6.58 6.69
N PRO A 252 -0.89 5.41 6.57
CA PRO A 252 -1.35 4.34 5.69
C PRO A 252 -2.75 3.81 6.07
N GLY A 253 -3.70 3.96 5.15
CA GLY A 253 -5.09 3.54 5.34
C GLY A 253 -6.04 4.65 5.80
N GLU A 254 -5.56 5.88 5.91
CA GLU A 254 -6.35 7.08 6.17
C GLU A 254 -6.61 7.86 4.87
N ASP A 255 -7.81 8.42 4.73
CA ASP A 255 -8.14 9.37 3.66
C ASP A 255 -7.82 10.82 4.08
N CYS A 256 -7.85 11.10 5.38
CA CYS A 256 -7.54 12.41 5.99
C CYS A 256 -7.18 12.24 7.48
N ASP A 257 -6.59 13.28 8.09
CA ASP A 257 -6.38 13.37 9.55
C ASP A 257 -6.73 14.77 10.06
N GLY A 258 -7.87 14.89 10.74
CA GLY A 258 -8.28 16.12 11.42
C GLY A 258 -8.38 17.33 10.47
N ALA A 259 -7.34 18.17 10.44
CA ALA A 259 -7.26 19.34 9.56
C ALA A 259 -6.41 19.10 8.29
N ASP A 260 -5.64 18.02 8.25
CA ASP A 260 -4.93 17.59 7.06
C ASP A 260 -5.87 16.74 6.18
N LEU A 261 -6.19 17.25 5.00
CA LEU A 261 -7.13 16.64 4.05
C LEU A 261 -6.42 16.00 2.85
N GLY A 262 -5.08 15.87 2.89
CA GLY A 262 -4.33 15.16 1.85
C GLY A 262 -4.31 15.89 0.51
N GLY A 263 -4.45 17.21 0.54
CA GLY A 263 -4.51 18.06 -0.64
C GLY A 263 -5.91 18.26 -1.22
N VAL A 264 -6.93 17.61 -0.66
CA VAL A 264 -8.34 17.87 -0.97
C VAL A 264 -8.78 19.15 -0.25
N SER A 265 -9.40 20.07 -0.99
CA SER A 265 -9.72 21.42 -0.49
C SER A 265 -11.22 21.69 -0.36
N ASP A 266 -12.04 20.94 -1.08
CA ASP A 266 -13.49 20.99 -1.00
C ASP A 266 -14.11 19.68 -1.49
N CYS A 267 -15.42 19.53 -1.30
CA CYS A 267 -16.11 18.31 -1.71
C CYS A 267 -16.14 18.12 -3.23
N VAL A 268 -15.92 19.17 -4.04
CA VAL A 268 -15.93 19.09 -5.52
C VAL A 268 -14.76 18.25 -6.01
N GLU A 269 -13.63 18.26 -5.29
CA GLU A 269 -12.45 17.48 -5.62
C GLU A 269 -12.61 15.98 -5.34
N LEU A 270 -13.49 15.61 -4.41
CA LEU A 270 -13.86 14.21 -4.14
C LEU A 270 -14.96 13.72 -5.09
N ASP A 271 -15.95 14.58 -5.35
CA ASP A 271 -17.02 14.32 -6.30
C ASP A 271 -17.51 15.65 -6.88
N ALA A 272 -17.46 15.78 -8.20
CA ALA A 272 -17.88 17.00 -8.90
C ALA A 272 -19.37 17.36 -8.71
N ALA A 273 -20.19 16.45 -8.18
CA ALA A 273 -21.58 16.68 -7.81
C ALA A 273 -21.76 17.29 -6.41
N LEU A 274 -20.71 17.26 -5.58
CA LEU A 274 -20.69 17.87 -4.27
C LEU A 274 -20.17 19.31 -4.32
N GLN A 275 -20.58 20.08 -3.33
CA GLN A 275 -20.18 21.46 -3.06
C GLN A 275 -19.92 21.61 -1.56
N GLY A 276 -19.27 22.69 -1.15
CA GLY A 276 -19.04 22.96 0.27
C GLY A 276 -17.75 22.35 0.80
N PRO A 277 -17.45 22.60 2.09
CA PRO A 277 -16.21 22.17 2.71
C PRO A 277 -16.27 20.68 3.06
N VAL A 278 -15.20 19.96 2.74
CA VAL A 278 -14.97 18.60 3.21
C VAL A 278 -14.28 18.65 4.58
N GLY A 279 -14.70 17.77 5.49
CA GLY A 279 -14.07 17.58 6.80
C GLY A 279 -13.31 16.25 6.89
N CYS A 280 -12.87 15.92 8.09
CA CYS A 280 -12.31 14.61 8.42
C CYS A 280 -13.03 14.05 9.64
N ALA A 281 -13.56 12.83 9.51
CA ALA A 281 -14.28 12.14 10.58
C ALA A 281 -13.32 11.46 11.55
N ASP A 282 -13.79 11.12 12.76
CA ASP A 282 -12.98 10.48 13.82
C ASP A 282 -12.44 9.07 13.43
N ASP A 283 -12.83 8.54 12.27
CA ASP A 283 -12.36 7.28 11.69
C ASP A 283 -11.39 7.47 10.50
N CYS A 284 -10.84 8.68 10.32
CA CYS A 284 -9.89 9.05 9.26
C CYS A 284 -10.44 8.95 7.83
N SER A 285 -11.77 8.92 7.68
CA SER A 285 -12.44 9.05 6.39
C SER A 285 -12.89 10.50 6.15
N TYR A 286 -13.02 10.89 4.87
CA TYR A 286 -13.53 12.22 4.55
C TYR A 286 -14.95 12.41 5.13
N ASP A 287 -15.11 13.40 6.02
CA ASP A 287 -16.41 13.78 6.55
C ASP A 287 -17.15 14.63 5.51
N LEU A 288 -18.15 14.00 4.89
CA LEU A 288 -19.01 14.63 3.89
C LEU A 288 -20.25 15.30 4.50
N GLY A 289 -20.40 15.31 5.83
CA GLY A 289 -21.57 15.88 6.51
C GLY A 289 -21.73 17.39 6.33
N SER A 290 -20.66 18.09 5.92
CA SER A 290 -20.69 19.50 5.53
C SER A 290 -20.72 19.72 4.01
N CYS A 291 -20.64 18.65 3.22
CA CYS A 291 -20.82 18.71 1.78
C CYS A 291 -22.31 18.93 1.45
N GLU A 292 -22.56 19.86 0.55
CA GLU A 292 -23.86 20.09 -0.06
C GLU A 292 -23.89 19.40 -1.44
N GLY A 293 -24.85 18.50 -1.64
CA GLY A 293 -24.89 17.58 -2.78
C GLY A 293 -24.82 16.13 -2.31
N THR A 294 -25.02 15.17 -3.21
CA THR A 294 -25.03 13.73 -2.87
C THR A 294 -23.78 13.04 -3.44
N PRO A 295 -22.92 12.44 -2.60
CA PRO A 295 -21.72 11.72 -3.04
C PRO A 295 -22.08 10.39 -3.72
N GLY A 296 -21.42 10.09 -4.83
CA GLY A 296 -21.07 8.71 -5.18
C GLY A 296 -22.24 7.75 -5.38
N MET A 297 -23.21 8.11 -6.21
CA MET A 297 -23.95 7.23 -7.12
C MET A 297 -25.06 8.07 -7.70
N GLY A 298 -24.98 8.37 -8.99
CA GLY A 298 -26.04 9.12 -9.65
C GLY A 298 -27.43 8.53 -9.46
N VAL A 299 -27.52 7.24 -9.10
CA VAL A 299 -28.77 6.50 -8.91
C VAL A 299 -29.38 6.80 -7.54
N VAL A 300 -30.56 7.40 -7.56
CA VAL A 300 -31.37 7.72 -6.37
C VAL A 300 -32.80 7.22 -6.53
N LEU A 301 -33.54 7.12 -5.43
CA LEU A 301 -35.00 6.96 -5.47
C LEU A 301 -35.62 8.27 -5.96
N ASN A 302 -36.53 8.19 -6.93
CA ASN A 302 -37.03 9.36 -7.66
C ASN A 302 -38.55 9.53 -7.59
N GLU A 303 -39.30 8.43 -7.68
CA GLU A 303 -40.77 8.45 -7.67
C GLU A 303 -41.32 7.16 -7.06
N LEU A 304 -42.43 7.26 -6.31
CA LEU A 304 -43.10 6.14 -5.66
C LEU A 304 -44.62 6.26 -5.82
N ALA A 305 -45.31 5.13 -6.00
CA ALA A 305 -46.75 5.04 -5.85
C ALA A 305 -47.10 3.82 -5.00
N SER A 306 -48.06 4.00 -4.09
CA SER A 306 -48.64 2.96 -3.20
C SER A 306 -50.05 2.58 -3.63
N SER A 307 -50.56 3.20 -4.71
CA SER A 307 -51.74 2.72 -5.42
C SER A 307 -51.31 2.21 -6.79
N GLY A 308 -51.93 1.13 -7.25
CA GLY A 308 -51.51 0.49 -8.49
C GLY A 308 -50.71 -0.78 -8.21
N ASN A 309 -49.49 -0.85 -8.74
CA ASN A 309 -48.60 -2.00 -8.58
C ASN A 309 -47.37 -1.64 -7.73
N ASP A 310 -47.56 -0.77 -6.75
CA ASP A 310 -46.51 -0.29 -5.84
C ASP A 310 -45.24 0.15 -6.59
N GLU A 311 -45.40 0.99 -7.62
CA GLU A 311 -44.31 1.42 -8.50
C GLU A 311 -43.22 2.21 -7.73
N ILE A 312 -41.95 1.84 -7.94
CA ILE A 312 -40.75 2.50 -7.39
C ILE A 312 -39.83 2.84 -8.56
N GLU A 313 -39.45 4.11 -8.69
CA GLU A 313 -38.52 4.58 -9.71
C GLU A 313 -37.16 4.93 -9.14
N LEU A 314 -36.12 4.44 -9.80
CA LEU A 314 -34.75 4.88 -9.61
C LEU A 314 -34.36 5.78 -10.78
N TYR A 315 -33.60 6.84 -10.50
CA TYR A 315 -33.09 7.75 -11.52
C TYR A 315 -31.58 7.91 -11.40
N ASN A 316 -30.84 7.70 -12.50
CA ASN A 316 -29.42 8.02 -12.57
C ASN A 316 -29.20 9.50 -12.93
N ALA A 317 -29.18 10.38 -11.93
CA ALA A 317 -28.81 11.79 -12.03
C ALA A 317 -27.32 12.03 -12.32
N GLY A 318 -26.50 10.98 -12.30
CA GLY A 318 -25.06 11.05 -12.49
C GLY A 318 -24.65 11.24 -13.95
N ARG A 319 -23.34 11.40 -14.17
CA ARG A 319 -22.75 11.57 -15.52
C ARG A 319 -22.11 10.32 -16.07
N GLU A 320 -22.08 9.24 -15.31
CA GLU A 320 -21.53 7.95 -15.71
C GLU A 320 -22.56 6.85 -15.59
N ALA A 321 -22.34 5.77 -16.34
CA ALA A 321 -23.16 4.57 -16.23
C ALA A 321 -22.87 3.88 -14.90
N VAL A 322 -23.91 3.51 -14.16
CA VAL A 322 -23.81 2.85 -12.86
C VAL A 322 -24.29 1.41 -13.00
N ASP A 323 -23.42 0.46 -12.67
CA ASP A 323 -23.80 -0.95 -12.54
C ASP A 323 -24.43 -1.16 -11.16
N VAL A 324 -25.74 -1.35 -11.13
CA VAL A 324 -26.51 -1.61 -9.90
C VAL A 324 -26.72 -3.10 -9.65
N SER A 325 -25.93 -3.97 -10.31
CA SER A 325 -25.97 -5.41 -10.06
C SER A 325 -25.78 -5.72 -8.58
N ALA A 326 -26.62 -6.61 -8.06
CA ALA A 326 -26.64 -7.03 -6.66
C ALA A 326 -26.92 -5.92 -5.63
N TRP A 327 -27.32 -4.71 -6.06
CA TRP A 327 -27.91 -3.74 -5.15
C TRP A 327 -29.24 -4.29 -4.62
N ILE A 328 -29.64 -3.76 -3.47
CA ILE A 328 -30.78 -4.24 -2.69
C ILE A 328 -31.81 -3.11 -2.60
N LEU A 329 -33.06 -3.42 -2.90
CA LEU A 329 -34.21 -2.55 -2.68
C LEU A 329 -35.15 -3.24 -1.68
N THR A 330 -35.51 -2.55 -0.60
CA THR A 330 -36.29 -3.11 0.53
C THR A 330 -37.17 -2.04 1.18
N ASP A 331 -38.25 -2.47 1.82
CA ASP A 331 -39.10 -1.69 2.74
C ASP A 331 -38.91 -2.05 4.22
N ASP A 332 -38.06 -3.03 4.56
CA ASP A 332 -37.87 -3.52 5.94
C ASP A 332 -36.88 -2.67 6.78
N LEU A 333 -36.62 -1.43 6.33
CA LEU A 333 -35.79 -0.46 7.04
C LEU A 333 -36.59 0.82 7.32
N SER A 334 -36.84 1.12 8.60
CA SER A 334 -37.59 2.30 9.02
C SER A 334 -36.75 3.56 9.23
N ASP A 335 -35.44 3.40 9.40
CA ASP A 335 -34.47 4.48 9.60
C ASP A 335 -33.15 4.08 8.92
N PRO A 336 -32.50 4.94 8.12
CA PRO A 336 -31.25 4.61 7.43
C PRO A 336 -30.08 4.29 8.38
N GLY A 337 -30.17 4.64 9.66
CA GLY A 337 -29.17 4.29 10.68
C GLY A 337 -29.40 2.92 11.34
N ASP A 338 -30.52 2.24 11.06
CA ASP A 338 -30.81 0.93 11.64
C ASP A 338 -29.97 -0.18 10.97
N PRO A 339 -29.56 -1.21 11.71
CA PRO A 339 -28.82 -2.33 11.13
C PRO A 339 -29.74 -3.16 10.21
N TYR A 340 -29.31 -3.35 8.96
CA TYR A 340 -29.98 -4.21 7.98
C TYR A 340 -29.42 -5.64 7.99
N ASP A 341 -30.30 -6.65 8.02
CA ASP A 341 -29.93 -8.07 7.90
C ASP A 341 -30.58 -8.68 6.64
N PRO A 342 -29.86 -8.77 5.51
CA PRO A 342 -30.40 -9.36 4.27
C PRO A 342 -30.73 -10.85 4.41
N GLY A 343 -30.22 -11.53 5.43
CA GLY A 343 -30.58 -12.92 5.71
C GLY A 343 -31.94 -13.07 6.38
N ALA A 344 -32.45 -11.99 7.00
CA ALA A 344 -33.74 -11.92 7.65
C ALA A 344 -34.83 -11.34 6.73
N ASP A 345 -34.45 -10.42 5.84
CA ASP A 345 -35.34 -9.89 4.81
C ASP A 345 -35.55 -10.92 3.69
N LEU A 346 -36.73 -11.54 3.68
CA LEU A 346 -37.12 -12.51 2.66
C LEU A 346 -37.89 -11.88 1.49
N GLU A 347 -38.16 -10.57 1.60
CA GLU A 347 -38.96 -9.79 0.66
C GLU A 347 -38.11 -8.67 0.01
N GLU A 348 -36.77 -8.73 0.08
CA GLU A 348 -35.90 -7.83 -0.67
C GLU A 348 -35.90 -8.10 -2.19
N LEU A 349 -35.69 -7.05 -3.00
CA LEU A 349 -35.27 -7.17 -4.39
C LEU A 349 -33.75 -7.01 -4.48
N VAL A 350 -33.09 -8.05 -4.99
CA VAL A 350 -31.69 -7.98 -5.43
C VAL A 350 -31.63 -7.80 -6.95
N PHE A 351 -31.06 -6.69 -7.42
CA PHE A 351 -30.96 -6.40 -8.84
C PHE A 351 -30.09 -7.43 -9.58
N ALA A 352 -30.56 -7.86 -10.76
CA ALA A 352 -29.91 -8.92 -11.51
C ALA A 352 -28.52 -8.51 -12.04
N PRO A 353 -27.60 -9.47 -12.24
CA PRO A 353 -26.31 -9.18 -12.87
C PRO A 353 -26.44 -8.52 -14.25
N GLY A 354 -25.63 -7.50 -14.50
CA GLY A 354 -25.63 -6.70 -15.72
C GLY A 354 -26.70 -5.60 -15.76
N THR A 355 -27.32 -5.26 -14.63
CA THR A 355 -28.26 -4.13 -14.54
C THR A 355 -27.46 -2.84 -14.49
N VAL A 356 -27.37 -2.13 -15.61
CA VAL A 356 -26.60 -0.89 -15.73
C VAL A 356 -27.52 0.26 -16.13
N LEU A 357 -27.58 1.31 -15.31
CA LEU A 357 -28.29 2.55 -15.63
C LEU A 357 -27.33 3.54 -16.29
N GLN A 358 -27.63 4.00 -17.49
CA GLN A 358 -26.89 5.09 -18.14
C GLN A 358 -27.21 6.43 -17.47
N PRO A 359 -26.38 7.47 -17.70
CA PRO A 359 -26.68 8.84 -17.27
C PRO A 359 -28.05 9.29 -17.78
N GLY A 360 -28.92 9.72 -16.88
CA GLY A 360 -30.28 10.16 -17.17
C GLY A 360 -31.31 9.04 -17.33
N ASP A 361 -30.94 7.77 -17.12
CA ASP A 361 -31.88 6.65 -17.20
C ASP A 361 -32.81 6.62 -15.98
N PHE A 362 -34.06 6.29 -16.24
CA PHE A 362 -35.07 5.94 -15.24
C PHE A 362 -35.30 4.43 -15.26
N LEU A 363 -35.29 3.80 -14.08
CA LEU A 363 -35.60 2.39 -13.91
C LEU A 363 -36.83 2.26 -13.00
N VAL A 364 -37.94 1.80 -13.58
CA VAL A 364 -39.18 1.55 -12.85
C VAL A 364 -39.22 0.09 -12.43
N VAL A 365 -39.40 -0.13 -11.14
CA VAL A 365 -39.59 -1.43 -10.49
C VAL A 365 -41.02 -1.48 -9.98
N VAL A 366 -41.70 -2.60 -10.22
CA VAL A 366 -43.10 -2.78 -9.78
C VAL A 366 -43.19 -3.98 -8.86
N GLN A 367 -44.25 -4.03 -8.04
CA GLN A 367 -44.53 -5.17 -7.20
C GLN A 367 -44.82 -6.41 -8.04
N GLY A 368 -44.17 -7.51 -7.67
CA GLY A 368 -44.38 -8.81 -8.27
C GLY A 368 -43.36 -9.85 -7.81
N GLY A 369 -43.36 -11.00 -8.45
CA GLY A 369 -42.43 -12.10 -8.15
C GLY A 369 -41.52 -12.46 -9.32
N GLY A 370 -41.56 -11.65 -10.38
CA GLY A 370 -40.76 -11.79 -11.59
C GLY A 370 -39.35 -11.22 -11.44
N ALA A 371 -38.54 -11.43 -12.48
CA ALA A 371 -37.20 -10.86 -12.51
C ALA A 371 -37.27 -9.34 -12.67
N GLY A 372 -36.65 -8.60 -11.76
CA GLY A 372 -36.70 -7.13 -11.73
C GLY A 372 -37.99 -6.55 -11.17
N GLU A 373 -38.83 -7.37 -10.53
CA GLU A 373 -40.01 -6.95 -9.76
C GLU A 373 -39.68 -7.09 -8.27
N HIS A 374 -40.15 -6.15 -7.45
CA HIS A 374 -39.94 -6.22 -5.99
C HIS A 374 -41.08 -7.02 -5.33
N PRO A 375 -40.82 -7.86 -4.31
CA PRO A 375 -41.86 -8.76 -3.79
C PRO A 375 -42.63 -8.18 -2.59
N PHE A 376 -42.31 -6.96 -2.14
CA PHE A 376 -42.97 -6.27 -1.03
C PHE A 376 -44.07 -5.31 -1.51
N GLY A 377 -44.78 -4.68 -0.59
CA GLY A 377 -45.92 -3.82 -0.93
C GLY A 377 -45.95 -2.54 -0.12
N LEU A 378 -46.29 -1.44 -0.79
CA LEU A 378 -46.21 -0.11 -0.23
C LEU A 378 -47.52 0.29 0.44
N ALA A 379 -47.48 0.53 1.76
CA ALA A 379 -48.68 0.83 2.52
C ALA A 379 -49.22 2.25 2.24
N ALA A 380 -50.52 2.35 1.95
CA ALA A 380 -51.19 3.65 1.75
C ALA A 380 -51.21 4.56 3.01
N THR A 381 -51.01 3.99 4.20
CA THR A 381 -50.94 4.73 5.47
C THR A 381 -49.56 5.32 5.77
N GLY A 382 -48.59 5.09 4.90
CA GLY A 382 -47.20 5.45 5.06
C GLY A 382 -46.29 4.23 5.17
N ASP A 383 -45.11 4.34 4.57
CA ASP A 383 -44.09 3.29 4.47
C ASP A 383 -42.69 3.88 4.26
N ALA A 384 -41.67 3.03 4.19
CA ALA A 384 -40.31 3.41 3.84
C ALA A 384 -39.75 2.54 2.71
N VAL A 385 -38.85 3.11 1.91
CA VAL A 385 -38.11 2.40 0.86
C VAL A 385 -36.64 2.76 0.98
N THR A 386 -35.79 1.75 0.93
CA THR A 386 -34.33 1.90 1.03
C THR A 386 -33.67 1.24 -0.15
N LEU A 387 -32.69 1.93 -0.73
CA LEU A 387 -31.78 1.40 -1.73
C LEU A 387 -30.41 1.21 -1.08
N LEU A 388 -29.83 0.00 -1.17
CA LEU A 388 -28.52 -0.33 -0.61
C LEU A 388 -27.58 -0.92 -1.66
N THR A 389 -26.28 -0.74 -1.47
CA THR A 389 -25.23 -1.44 -2.24
C THR A 389 -25.12 -2.92 -1.78
N PRO A 390 -24.40 -3.78 -2.52
CA PRO A 390 -24.14 -5.16 -2.08
C PRO A 390 -23.33 -5.24 -0.77
N GLY A 391 -22.62 -4.15 -0.42
CA GLY A 391 -21.91 -4.00 0.85
C GLY A 391 -22.81 -3.53 2.00
N LEU A 392 -24.12 -3.45 1.80
CA LEU A 392 -25.13 -2.98 2.76
C LEU A 392 -24.98 -1.50 3.16
N VAL A 393 -24.35 -0.70 2.31
CA VAL A 393 -24.31 0.76 2.46
C VAL A 393 -25.60 1.33 1.90
N VAL A 394 -26.33 2.12 2.69
CA VAL A 394 -27.52 2.85 2.24
C VAL A 394 -27.13 3.89 1.21
N VAL A 395 -27.68 3.76 0.00
CA VAL A 395 -27.52 4.68 -1.13
C VAL A 395 -28.50 5.84 -1.00
N ASP A 396 -29.76 5.49 -0.77
CA ASP A 396 -30.85 6.45 -0.67
C ASP A 396 -31.99 5.86 0.15
N PHE A 397 -32.75 6.75 0.78
CA PHE A 397 -33.83 6.41 1.68
C PHE A 397 -34.98 7.40 1.52
N VAL A 398 -36.20 6.90 1.61
CA VAL A 398 -37.42 7.70 1.61
C VAL A 398 -38.46 7.07 2.51
N ALA A 399 -39.11 7.90 3.30
CA ALA A 399 -40.31 7.52 4.04
C ALA A 399 -41.42 8.51 3.74
N TYR A 400 -42.65 8.01 3.70
CA TYR A 400 -43.84 8.81 3.42
C TYR A 400 -44.98 8.47 4.38
N GLY A 401 -45.94 9.38 4.53
CA GLY A 401 -47.08 9.28 5.42
C GLY A 401 -48.41 8.96 4.71
N ASP A 402 -49.49 9.00 5.49
CA ASP A 402 -50.84 8.65 5.04
C ASP A 402 -51.27 9.40 3.77
N GLY A 403 -51.42 8.65 2.68
CA GLY A 403 -51.87 9.13 1.37
C GLY A 403 -50.85 9.93 0.56
N GLU A 404 -49.60 10.11 1.03
CA GLU A 404 -48.60 10.94 0.33
C GLU A 404 -48.13 10.29 -0.98
N ALA A 405 -47.91 8.97 -0.96
CA ALA A 405 -47.58 8.19 -2.14
C ALA A 405 -48.82 7.54 -2.78
N ALA A 406 -50.04 8.03 -2.55
CA ALA A 406 -51.23 7.38 -3.11
C ALA A 406 -51.16 7.32 -4.65
N ASP A 407 -51.05 8.47 -5.32
CA ASP A 407 -50.94 8.52 -6.78
C ASP A 407 -49.49 8.65 -7.24
N SER A 408 -48.72 9.54 -6.61
CA SER A 408 -47.28 9.71 -6.81
C SER A 408 -46.69 10.57 -5.69
N TYR A 409 -45.59 10.09 -5.10
CA TYR A 409 -44.68 10.84 -4.26
C TYR A 409 -43.36 10.92 -5.01
N CYS A 410 -42.96 12.12 -5.43
CA CYS A 410 -41.90 12.29 -6.41
C CYS A 410 -40.90 13.37 -6.00
N ARG A 411 -39.67 13.28 -6.50
CA ARG A 411 -38.66 14.34 -6.35
C ARG A 411 -38.85 15.42 -7.40
N LEU A 412 -38.91 16.69 -6.96
CA LEU A 412 -39.00 17.86 -7.84
C LEU A 412 -37.85 18.85 -7.57
N PRO A 413 -36.92 19.09 -8.52
CA PRO A 413 -36.73 18.36 -9.79
C PRO A 413 -36.24 16.91 -9.54
N ASP A 414 -36.18 16.09 -10.59
CA ASP A 414 -35.61 14.73 -10.48
C ASP A 414 -34.21 14.72 -9.87
N GLY A 415 -33.90 13.63 -9.18
CA GLY A 415 -32.57 13.37 -8.65
C GLY A 415 -32.35 13.88 -7.23
N PRO A 416 -31.09 13.85 -6.77
CA PRO A 416 -30.74 14.00 -5.35
C PRO A 416 -31.08 15.36 -4.74
N THR A 417 -31.19 16.40 -5.57
CA THR A 417 -31.52 17.76 -5.10
C THR A 417 -33.03 18.02 -5.06
N GLY A 418 -33.84 17.06 -5.49
CA GLY A 418 -35.29 17.18 -5.52
C GLY A 418 -35.92 16.98 -4.15
N GLU A 419 -36.81 17.90 -3.79
CA GLU A 419 -37.63 17.73 -2.60
C GLU A 419 -38.75 16.72 -2.88
N TRP A 420 -38.97 15.78 -1.97
CA TRP A 420 -40.09 14.86 -2.08
C TRP A 420 -41.43 15.60 -1.95
N THR A 421 -42.28 15.44 -2.96
CA THR A 421 -43.54 16.15 -3.10
C THR A 421 -44.67 15.15 -3.32
N ALA A 422 -45.75 15.30 -2.54
CA ALA A 422 -46.96 14.49 -2.68
C ALA A 422 -47.91 15.04 -3.74
N GLY A 423 -48.60 14.13 -4.44
CA GLY A 423 -49.59 14.50 -5.45
C GLY A 423 -48.98 15.05 -6.73
N CYS A 424 -47.77 14.63 -7.06
CA CYS A 424 -47.19 14.86 -8.38
C CYS A 424 -48.05 14.21 -9.47
N THR A 425 -47.87 14.65 -10.72
CA THR A 425 -48.40 13.89 -11.84
C THR A 425 -47.53 12.65 -12.00
N PRO A 426 -48.09 11.41 -12.01
CA PRO A 426 -47.25 10.22 -12.13
C PRO A 426 -46.49 10.19 -13.45
N THR A 427 -45.16 10.03 -13.40
CA THR A 427 -44.25 10.15 -14.55
C THR A 427 -43.27 8.99 -14.74
N PHE A 428 -43.44 7.88 -14.01
CA PHE A 428 -42.66 6.64 -14.15
C PHE A 428 -42.10 6.34 -15.55
N GLY A 429 -40.76 6.40 -15.67
CA GLY A 429 -39.97 6.20 -16.87
C GLY A 429 -39.58 7.49 -17.60
N ASP A 430 -40.07 8.65 -17.14
CA ASP A 430 -39.87 9.98 -17.70
C ASP A 430 -39.61 11.02 -16.57
N PRO A 431 -39.06 12.20 -16.88
CA PRO A 431 -38.81 13.25 -15.87
C PRO A 431 -40.08 13.74 -15.14
N ASN A 432 -39.96 14.01 -13.84
CA ASN A 432 -41.05 14.56 -13.04
C ASN A 432 -41.37 16.03 -13.42
N GLU A 433 -42.66 16.38 -13.49
CA GLU A 433 -43.18 17.72 -13.88
C GLU A 433 -43.92 18.50 -12.77
#